data_AF-A0A495AX72-F1
#
_entry.id   AF-A0A495AX72-F1
#
_cell.length_a   1.000
_cell.length_b   1.000
_cell.length_c   1.000
_cell.angle_alpha   90.00
_cell.angle_beta   90.00
_cell.angle_gamma   90.00
#
_symmetry.space_group_name_H-M   'P 1'
#
loop_
_entity.id
_entity.type
_entity.pdbx_description
1 polymer ?
#
loop_
_entity_poly.entity_id
_entity_poly.type
_entity_poly.pdbx_seq_one_letter_code
_entity_poly.pdbx_strand_id
1 'polypeptide(L)'
;MKKLLNKLWQTSQAKRSPLVRRVLDWTTAEDLQDRQDFAADAEWAILEQNPQRPRMFIWVIGLFLVSALLWSAFATLDEVARGEGKVVPTSQIQHLQSLDGGVVSKILVKEGDIVERGQLLLQVDNTRFVSSLNENQSQVLSLQAKASRLRALAEGKPFSLPPEVTSQAPEIARQEMDLYQSKRMELDANVSIARQQLAQRTEELNEARARREQANQGLELTMRELTVTRPLLKSGAVSEVDVLRLERDVSRYRGERDMSNAQVPKIQSAISEANRKIQEVELAFRNQASTELSETLAKLSTLGAGSAALQDKVDLTEIRSPVRGEVKRLLVNTVGGVVQPGRDILEIVPLDDSLLIEAKVSPRDIAFLHPGQPVFVRFTAYDSTIYGGLKGKLHQIGADSITDDKGNTYYVVKVKTDAAHLSEKKLPIIPGMVAEVDIITGHKSVLNYLLKPVLRAKAQALSER
;
A
#
# COMPACT_ATOMS: atom_id res chain seq x y z
N MET A 1 -2.52 92.67 118.73
CA MET A 1 -3.47 92.77 117.60
C MET A 1 -3.30 91.73 116.47
N LYS A 2 -2.45 90.70 116.62
CA LYS A 2 -2.29 89.57 115.66
C LYS A 2 -3.01 88.26 116.06
N LYS A 3 -3.68 88.22 117.22
CA LYS A 3 -4.40 87.02 117.73
C LYS A 3 -5.92 87.02 117.48
N LEU A 4 -6.50 88.11 116.98
CA LEU A 4 -7.94 88.19 116.64
C LEU A 4 -8.23 87.96 115.15
N LEU A 5 -7.27 88.22 114.25
CA LEU A 5 -7.41 87.90 112.82
C LEU A 5 -7.14 86.42 112.49
N ASN A 6 -6.36 85.70 113.29
CA ASN A 6 -6.06 84.28 113.07
C ASN A 6 -7.22 83.34 113.43
N LYS A 7 -8.24 83.84 114.15
CA LYS A 7 -9.43 83.07 114.57
C LYS A 7 -10.57 83.13 113.54
N LEU A 8 -10.56 84.14 112.66
CA LEU A 8 -11.50 84.31 111.55
C LEU A 8 -11.06 83.56 110.28
N TRP A 9 -9.77 83.23 110.14
CA TRP A 9 -9.25 82.44 109.02
C TRP A 9 -9.48 80.92 109.21
N GLN A 10 -9.53 80.44 110.46
CA GLN A 10 -9.76 79.02 110.78
C GLN A 10 -11.23 78.57 110.77
N THR A 11 -12.19 79.50 110.68
CA THR A 11 -13.64 79.16 110.70
C THR A 11 -14.28 79.08 109.31
N SER A 12 -13.52 79.36 108.24
CA SER A 12 -14.03 79.39 106.86
C SER A 12 -13.58 78.20 105.98
N GLN A 13 -12.85 77.22 106.52
CA GLN A 13 -12.43 76.00 105.78
C GLN A 13 -13.25 74.75 106.09
N ALA A 14 -14.21 74.81 107.01
CA ALA A 14 -15.16 73.72 107.24
C ALA A 14 -16.39 73.88 106.33
N LYS A 15 -16.21 73.63 105.02
CA LYS A 15 -17.24 73.26 104.01
C LYS A 15 -16.78 73.65 102.60
N ARG A 16 -15.80 72.96 102.02
CA ARG A 16 -15.68 72.83 100.55
C ARG A 16 -15.24 71.42 100.15
N SER A 17 -15.89 70.93 99.11
CA SER A 17 -16.04 69.55 98.63
C SER A 17 -14.76 68.89 98.08
N PRO A 18 -14.69 67.55 98.07
CA PRO A 18 -13.48 66.75 97.83
C PRO A 18 -12.87 66.82 96.42
N LEU A 19 -13.54 67.46 95.47
CA LEU A 19 -13.07 67.57 94.08
C LEU A 19 -11.97 68.63 93.88
N VAL A 20 -11.90 69.65 94.73
CA VAL A 20 -10.89 70.72 94.61
C VAL A 20 -9.52 70.28 95.14
N ARG A 21 -9.47 69.20 95.94
CA ARG A 21 -8.22 68.64 96.49
C ARG A 21 -7.45 67.77 95.48
N ARG A 22 -8.10 67.29 94.43
CA ARG A 22 -7.47 66.40 93.42
C ARG A 22 -6.76 67.13 92.28
N VAL A 23 -6.94 68.44 92.15
CA VAL A 23 -6.45 69.23 91.00
C VAL A 23 -5.25 70.12 91.37
N LEU A 24 -4.89 70.24 92.65
CA LEU A 24 -3.86 71.17 93.11
C LEU A 24 -2.56 70.52 93.63
N ASP A 25 -2.45 69.20 93.66
CA ASP A 25 -1.26 68.49 94.20
C ASP A 25 -0.15 68.22 93.15
N TRP A 26 -0.22 68.87 91.98
CA TRP A 26 0.77 68.73 90.90
C TRP A 26 1.92 69.75 90.95
N THR A 27 1.98 70.65 91.95
CA THR A 27 2.94 71.78 91.97
C THR A 27 3.72 72.00 93.27
N THR A 28 3.97 70.98 94.09
CA THR A 28 4.95 71.11 95.19
C THR A 28 5.83 69.87 95.29
N ALA A 29 6.93 69.91 94.53
CA ALA A 29 8.09 69.07 94.72
C ALA A 29 9.01 69.75 95.76
N GLU A 30 9.18 69.11 96.92
CA GLU A 30 10.40 69.12 97.75
C GLU A 30 10.10 68.30 99.01
N ASP A 31 10.45 67.01 99.02
CA ASP A 31 11.61 66.56 99.80
C ASP A 31 11.97 65.10 99.46
N LEU A 32 13.25 64.89 99.18
CA LEU A 32 13.88 63.63 98.77
C LEU A 32 14.58 63.02 99.98
N GLN A 33 14.23 61.79 100.39
CA GLN A 33 15.14 60.74 100.88
C GLN A 33 14.36 59.58 101.55
N ASP A 34 14.21 58.45 100.86
CA ASP A 34 14.91 57.20 101.21
C ASP A 34 14.70 56.10 100.15
N ARG A 35 15.79 55.42 99.78
CA ARG A 35 15.87 54.35 98.76
C ARG A 35 16.01 53.00 99.44
N GLN A 36 15.38 51.94 98.90
CA GLN A 36 15.97 50.64 98.50
C GLN A 36 14.90 49.52 98.41
N ASP A 37 14.68 48.96 97.22
CA ASP A 37 14.82 47.51 96.89
C ASP A 37 14.12 47.11 95.57
N PHE A 38 14.80 47.35 94.44
CA PHE A 38 14.44 46.74 93.14
C PHE A 38 14.97 45.30 93.00
N ALA A 39 15.90 44.89 93.87
CA ALA A 39 16.52 43.57 93.82
C ALA A 39 15.57 42.46 94.29
N ALA A 40 14.73 42.73 95.29
CA ALA A 40 13.77 41.77 95.83
C ALA A 40 12.62 41.47 94.83
N ASP A 41 12.16 42.47 94.08
CA ASP A 41 11.14 42.29 93.03
C ASP A 41 11.67 41.52 91.81
N ALA A 42 12.97 41.66 91.50
CA ALA A 42 13.62 40.92 90.42
C ALA A 42 13.84 39.44 90.77
N GLU A 43 14.20 39.12 92.03
CA GLU A 43 14.33 37.74 92.49
C GLU A 43 12.99 36.99 92.54
N TRP A 44 11.90 37.67 92.89
CA TRP A 44 10.55 37.07 92.91
C TRP A 44 10.03 36.71 91.50
N ALA A 45 10.35 37.53 90.48
CA ALA A 45 9.96 37.28 89.09
C ALA A 45 10.75 36.15 88.41
N ILE A 46 11.97 35.85 88.88
CA ILE A 46 12.82 34.80 88.31
C ILE A 46 12.48 33.42 88.91
N LEU A 47 12.04 33.36 90.17
CA LEU A 47 11.73 32.09 90.85
C LEU A 47 10.37 31.47 90.46
N GLU A 48 9.41 32.24 89.93
CA GLU A 48 8.09 31.74 89.53
C GLU A 48 8.05 31.16 88.09
N GLN A 49 9.13 31.30 87.30
CA GLN A 49 9.17 30.78 85.93
C GLN A 49 9.52 29.28 85.90
N ASN A 50 8.53 28.43 86.19
CA ASN A 50 8.58 27.00 85.93
C ASN A 50 7.92 26.70 84.56
N PRO A 51 8.65 26.67 83.41
CA PRO A 51 8.03 26.79 82.10
C PRO A 51 7.92 25.42 81.44
N GLN A 52 6.92 24.62 81.81
CA GLN A 52 6.60 23.39 81.05
C GLN A 52 5.88 23.70 79.72
N ARG A 53 5.07 24.77 79.67
CA ARG A 53 4.30 25.15 78.47
C ARG A 53 5.15 25.71 77.31
N PRO A 54 6.13 26.61 77.54
CA PRO A 54 7.02 27.10 76.47
C PRO A 54 7.89 25.99 75.88
N ARG A 55 8.35 25.05 76.72
CA ARG A 55 9.09 23.86 76.27
C ARG A 55 8.24 22.98 75.36
N MET A 56 6.98 22.74 75.68
CA MET A 56 6.09 21.94 74.83
C MET A 56 5.86 22.61 73.46
N PHE A 57 5.73 23.94 73.43
CA PHE A 57 5.57 24.70 72.19
C PHE A 57 6.82 24.62 71.29
N ILE A 58 8.02 24.68 71.89
CA ILE A 58 9.29 24.48 71.18
C ILE A 58 9.38 23.06 70.58
N TRP A 59 8.95 22.03 71.33
CA TRP A 59 8.91 20.65 70.82
C TRP A 59 7.90 20.46 69.70
N VAL A 60 6.73 21.10 69.75
CA VAL A 60 5.73 21.04 68.67
C VAL A 60 6.22 21.74 67.41
N ILE A 61 6.84 22.91 67.53
CA ILE A 61 7.47 23.61 66.40
C ILE A 61 8.65 22.80 65.84
N GLY A 62 9.46 22.21 66.71
CA GLY A 62 10.56 21.32 66.30
C GLY A 62 10.06 20.10 65.54
N LEU A 63 9.01 19.44 66.04
CA LEU A 63 8.37 18.31 65.37
C LEU A 63 7.76 18.72 64.03
N PHE A 64 7.09 19.87 63.95
CA PHE A 64 6.55 20.41 62.71
C PHE A 64 7.66 20.67 61.69
N LEU A 65 8.76 21.33 62.07
CA LEU A 65 9.91 21.57 61.21
C LEU A 65 10.55 20.27 60.72
N VAL A 66 10.73 19.28 61.59
CA VAL A 66 11.25 17.96 61.21
C VAL A 66 10.29 17.25 60.24
N SER A 67 8.99 17.31 60.49
CA SER A 67 7.98 16.72 59.60
C SER A 67 7.93 17.41 58.23
N ALA A 68 8.05 18.74 58.21
CA ALA A 68 8.07 19.53 56.98
C ALA A 68 9.37 19.29 56.19
N LEU A 69 10.51 19.13 56.87
CA LEU A 69 11.78 18.74 56.25
C LEU A 69 11.71 17.32 55.67
N LEU A 70 11.14 16.36 56.41
CA LEU A 70 10.91 15.01 55.90
C LEU A 70 9.99 15.04 54.68
N TRP A 71 8.84 15.70 54.78
CA TRP A 71 7.89 15.81 53.69
C TRP A 71 8.52 16.49 52.46
N SER A 72 9.23 17.60 52.67
CA SER A 72 9.91 18.33 51.60
C SER A 72 11.05 17.52 50.95
N ALA A 73 11.63 16.55 51.66
CA ALA A 73 12.62 15.63 51.11
C ALA A 73 11.97 14.54 50.23
N PHE A 74 10.76 14.08 50.57
CA PHE A 74 10.02 13.06 49.81
C PHE A 74 9.11 13.62 48.71
N ALA A 75 8.62 14.84 48.84
CA ALA A 75 7.73 15.48 47.86
C ALA A 75 8.50 15.82 46.58
N THR A 76 8.09 15.24 45.46
CA THR A 76 8.71 15.42 44.14
C THR A 76 8.01 16.51 43.33
N LEU A 77 8.79 17.40 42.72
CA LEU A 77 8.40 18.40 41.73
C LEU A 77 8.99 18.03 40.38
N ASP A 78 8.19 18.17 39.32
CA ASP A 78 8.63 17.90 37.96
C ASP A 78 9.47 19.08 37.44
N GLU A 79 10.65 18.76 36.92
CA GLU A 79 11.47 19.69 36.15
C GLU A 79 11.07 19.58 34.68
N VAL A 80 10.73 20.72 34.08
CA VAL A 80 10.11 20.76 32.77
C VAL A 80 10.91 21.68 31.85
N ALA A 81 11.32 21.16 30.70
CA ALA A 81 11.83 21.96 29.60
C ALA A 81 10.65 22.39 28.72
N ARG A 82 10.47 23.70 28.52
CA ARG A 82 9.39 24.25 27.70
C ARG A 82 9.88 24.51 26.28
N GLY A 83 9.06 24.13 25.31
CA GLY A 83 9.28 24.44 23.90
C GLY A 83 8.00 24.90 23.23
N GLU A 84 8.12 25.85 22.31
CA GLU A 84 7.03 26.25 21.42
C GLU A 84 7.09 25.40 20.17
N GLY A 85 5.98 24.77 19.80
CA GLY A 85 5.91 23.85 18.68
C GLY A 85 4.72 24.04 17.77
N LYS A 86 4.79 23.37 16.63
CA LYS A 86 3.74 23.36 15.61
C LYS A 86 3.32 21.93 15.33
N VAL A 87 2.01 21.72 15.17
CA VAL A 87 1.46 20.43 14.75
C VAL A 87 1.84 20.18 13.30
N VAL A 88 2.55 19.08 13.06
CA VAL A 88 2.87 18.59 11.72
C VAL A 88 2.17 17.25 11.49
N PRO A 89 1.76 16.96 10.25
CA PRO A 89 1.21 15.65 9.93
C PRO A 89 2.23 14.56 10.27
N THR A 90 1.78 13.44 10.84
CA THR A 90 2.65 12.30 11.17
C THR A 90 3.22 11.67 9.90
N SER A 91 2.45 11.71 8.82
CA SER A 91 2.82 11.24 7.49
C SER A 91 3.11 12.41 6.54
N GLN A 92 4.04 12.25 5.60
CA GLN A 92 4.30 13.27 4.59
C GLN A 92 3.06 13.54 3.73
N ILE A 93 2.96 14.77 3.20
CA ILE A 93 1.92 15.16 2.25
C ILE A 93 1.98 14.22 1.05
N GLN A 94 0.84 13.65 0.67
CA GLN A 94 0.73 12.75 -0.47
C GLN A 94 0.45 13.58 -1.72
N HIS A 95 1.40 13.57 -2.66
CA HIS A 95 1.25 14.19 -3.97
C HIS A 95 0.68 13.17 -4.94
N LEU A 96 -0.55 13.38 -5.40
CA LEU A 96 -1.17 12.50 -6.39
C LEU A 96 -0.93 13.08 -7.78
N GLN A 97 -0.34 12.26 -8.64
CA GLN A 97 0.05 12.61 -10.01
C GLN A 97 -0.77 11.83 -11.03
N SER A 98 -0.92 12.37 -12.23
CA SER A 98 -1.47 11.62 -13.37
C SER A 98 -0.33 10.88 -14.06
N LEU A 99 -0.40 9.56 -14.19
CA LEU A 99 0.64 8.83 -14.90
C LEU A 99 0.56 9.05 -16.42
N ASP A 100 -0.62 8.84 -17.02
CA ASP A 100 -0.83 8.93 -18.46
C ASP A 100 -1.32 10.31 -18.94
N GLY A 101 -1.77 11.18 -18.03
CA GLY A 101 -2.38 12.47 -18.38
C GLY A 101 -3.73 12.32 -19.08
N GLY A 102 -4.28 13.44 -19.54
CA GLY A 102 -5.53 13.46 -20.31
C GLY A 102 -6.43 14.64 -19.98
N VAL A 103 -7.68 14.58 -20.46
CA VAL A 103 -8.68 15.64 -20.23
C VAL A 103 -9.46 15.30 -18.97
N VAL A 104 -9.60 16.23 -18.04
CA VAL A 104 -10.40 16.02 -16.82
C VAL A 104 -11.88 15.95 -17.19
N SER A 105 -12.52 14.81 -16.92
CA SER A 105 -13.95 14.60 -17.15
C SER A 105 -14.78 15.05 -15.95
N LYS A 106 -14.37 14.67 -14.73
CA LYS A 106 -15.10 14.98 -13.50
C LYS A 106 -14.14 15.25 -12.34
N ILE A 107 -14.51 16.23 -11.51
CA ILE A 107 -13.85 16.54 -10.23
C ILE A 107 -14.90 16.35 -9.14
N LEU A 108 -14.66 15.43 -8.20
CA LEU A 108 -15.62 15.03 -7.17
C LEU A 108 -15.31 15.59 -5.77
N VAL A 109 -14.16 16.25 -5.62
CA VAL A 109 -13.68 16.79 -4.34
C VAL A 109 -13.30 18.26 -4.47
N LYS A 110 -13.32 18.96 -3.35
CA LYS A 110 -12.88 20.35 -3.21
C LYS A 110 -11.77 20.45 -2.17
N GLU A 111 -11.06 21.58 -2.19
CA GLU A 111 -10.08 21.90 -1.15
C GLU A 111 -10.77 21.99 0.22
N GLY A 112 -10.20 21.34 1.23
CA GLY A 112 -10.76 21.21 2.58
C GLY A 112 -11.69 20.00 2.79
N ASP A 113 -12.00 19.23 1.74
CA ASP A 113 -12.83 18.03 1.89
C ASP A 113 -12.04 16.90 2.55
N ILE A 114 -12.69 16.16 3.46
CA ILE A 114 -12.17 14.93 4.06
C ILE A 114 -12.49 13.77 3.13
N VAL A 115 -11.46 13.01 2.76
CA VAL A 115 -11.54 11.87 1.84
C VAL A 115 -11.11 10.58 2.53
N GLU A 116 -11.81 9.51 2.19
CA GLU A 116 -11.52 8.16 2.67
C GLU A 116 -10.58 7.41 1.71
N ARG A 117 -9.91 6.37 2.21
CA ARG A 117 -9.05 5.52 1.38
C ARG A 117 -9.86 4.83 0.28
N GLY A 118 -9.42 4.96 -0.97
CA GLY A 118 -10.06 4.39 -2.16
C GLY A 118 -11.18 5.26 -2.75
N GLN A 119 -11.53 6.38 -2.12
CA GLN A 119 -12.53 7.31 -2.64
C GLN A 119 -12.07 7.91 -3.95
N LEU A 120 -12.97 7.97 -4.93
CA LEU A 120 -12.72 8.61 -6.23
C LEU A 120 -12.67 10.12 -6.06
N LEU A 121 -11.57 10.73 -6.48
CA LEU A 121 -11.32 12.16 -6.32
C LEU A 121 -11.53 12.90 -7.64
N LEU A 122 -10.93 12.37 -8.70
CA LEU A 122 -10.94 12.96 -10.03
C LEU A 122 -10.99 11.83 -11.07
N GLN A 123 -11.69 12.07 -12.16
CA GLN A 123 -11.75 11.16 -13.30
C GLN A 123 -11.25 11.87 -14.56
N VAL A 124 -10.27 11.28 -15.21
CA VAL A 124 -9.81 11.64 -16.55
C VAL A 124 -10.72 10.97 -17.57
N ASP A 125 -10.93 11.60 -18.73
CA ASP A 125 -11.67 11.01 -19.84
C ASP A 125 -11.01 9.69 -20.28
N ASN A 126 -11.73 8.60 -20.03
CA ASN A 126 -11.27 7.25 -20.29
C ASN A 126 -11.69 6.73 -21.68
N THR A 127 -12.42 7.52 -22.48
CA THR A 127 -13.01 7.07 -23.75
C THR A 127 -11.97 6.45 -24.67
N ARG A 128 -10.78 7.06 -24.77
CA ARG A 128 -9.68 6.55 -25.62
C ARG A 128 -9.11 5.23 -25.09
N PHE A 129 -8.88 5.15 -23.78
CA PHE A 129 -8.31 3.95 -23.14
C PHE A 129 -9.29 2.77 -23.19
N VAL A 130 -10.57 3.03 -22.92
CA VAL A 130 -11.65 2.03 -23.03
C VAL A 130 -11.80 1.56 -24.48
N SER A 131 -11.71 2.47 -25.46
CA SER A 131 -11.76 2.09 -26.88
C SER A 131 -10.62 1.15 -27.26
N SER A 132 -9.38 1.45 -26.84
CA SER A 132 -8.23 0.56 -27.08
C SER A 132 -8.36 -0.79 -26.36
N LEU A 133 -8.90 -0.81 -25.14
CA LEU A 133 -9.18 -2.05 -24.41
C LEU A 133 -10.23 -2.90 -25.13
N ASN A 134 -11.33 -2.29 -25.57
CA ASN A 134 -12.40 -2.97 -26.31
C ASN A 134 -11.91 -3.50 -27.67
N GLU A 135 -11.03 -2.76 -28.35
CA GLU A 135 -10.38 -3.22 -29.58
C GLU A 135 -9.52 -4.46 -29.31
N ASN A 136 -8.67 -4.43 -28.28
CA ASN A 136 -7.86 -5.59 -27.88
C ASN A 136 -8.75 -6.79 -27.52
N GLN A 137 -9.76 -6.59 -26.68
CA GLN A 137 -10.70 -7.66 -26.31
C GLN A 137 -11.40 -8.27 -27.53
N SER A 138 -11.83 -7.45 -28.49
CA SER A 138 -12.44 -7.92 -29.74
C SER A 138 -11.45 -8.76 -30.57
N GLN A 139 -10.18 -8.34 -30.64
CA GLN A 139 -9.13 -9.12 -31.31
C GLN A 139 -8.85 -10.44 -30.57
N VAL A 140 -8.81 -10.43 -29.24
CA VAL A 140 -8.63 -11.63 -28.42
C VAL A 140 -9.76 -12.63 -28.67
N LEU A 141 -11.01 -12.19 -28.63
CA LEU A 141 -12.18 -13.05 -28.90
C LEU A 141 -12.12 -13.65 -30.32
N SER A 142 -11.77 -12.82 -31.32
CA SER A 142 -11.59 -13.28 -32.71
C SER A 142 -10.52 -14.37 -32.82
N LEU A 143 -9.34 -14.14 -32.22
CA LEU A 143 -8.25 -15.11 -32.26
C LEU A 143 -8.53 -16.37 -31.43
N GLN A 144 -9.27 -16.27 -30.32
CA GLN A 144 -9.69 -17.42 -29.53
C GLN A 144 -10.63 -18.33 -30.32
N ALA A 145 -11.57 -17.74 -31.06
CA ALA A 145 -12.47 -18.45 -31.96
C ALA A 145 -11.68 -19.17 -33.06
N LYS A 146 -10.77 -18.42 -33.72
CA LYS A 146 -9.86 -18.96 -34.74
C LYS A 146 -8.98 -20.10 -34.21
N ALA A 147 -8.39 -19.94 -33.02
CA ALA A 147 -7.55 -20.96 -32.40
C ALA A 147 -8.35 -22.23 -32.10
N SER A 148 -9.61 -22.09 -31.66
CA SER A 148 -10.50 -23.23 -31.40
C SER A 148 -10.83 -23.98 -32.69
N ARG A 149 -11.09 -23.26 -33.80
CA ARG A 149 -11.29 -23.86 -35.12
C ARG A 149 -10.04 -24.62 -35.59
N LEU A 150 -8.87 -23.96 -35.52
CA LEU A 150 -7.62 -24.55 -35.98
C LEU A 150 -7.22 -25.78 -35.15
N ARG A 151 -7.45 -25.75 -33.82
CA ARG A 151 -7.26 -26.92 -32.95
C ARG A 151 -8.17 -28.08 -33.34
N ALA A 152 -9.44 -27.80 -33.62
CA ALA A 152 -10.38 -28.83 -34.09
C ALA A 152 -9.93 -29.46 -35.43
N LEU A 153 -9.44 -28.65 -36.37
CA LEU A 153 -8.93 -29.12 -37.66
C LEU A 153 -7.62 -29.91 -37.54
N ALA A 154 -6.70 -29.47 -36.68
CA ALA A 154 -5.42 -30.13 -36.46
C ALA A 154 -5.58 -31.50 -35.77
N GLU A 155 -6.43 -31.56 -34.75
CA GLU A 155 -6.67 -32.79 -33.95
C GLU A 155 -7.74 -33.70 -34.55
N GLY A 156 -8.53 -33.22 -35.51
CA GLY A 156 -9.67 -33.96 -36.08
C GLY A 156 -10.85 -34.10 -35.13
N LYS A 157 -10.95 -33.24 -34.11
CA LYS A 157 -12.07 -33.24 -33.15
C LYS A 157 -13.23 -32.37 -33.64
N PRO A 158 -14.45 -32.58 -33.13
CA PRO A 158 -15.56 -31.66 -33.37
C PRO A 158 -15.20 -30.24 -32.93
N PHE A 159 -15.58 -29.26 -33.74
CA PHE A 159 -15.37 -27.86 -33.39
C PHE A 159 -16.31 -27.44 -32.26
N SER A 160 -15.73 -26.93 -31.18
CA SER A 160 -16.44 -26.38 -30.03
C SER A 160 -15.86 -25.02 -29.67
N LEU A 161 -16.72 -24.02 -29.51
CA LEU A 161 -16.33 -22.67 -29.12
C LEU A 161 -16.37 -22.48 -27.60
N PRO A 162 -15.46 -21.68 -27.02
CA PRO A 162 -15.57 -21.24 -25.64
C PRO A 162 -16.86 -20.42 -25.40
N PRO A 163 -17.48 -20.53 -24.22
CA PRO A 163 -18.70 -19.78 -23.88
C PRO A 163 -18.52 -18.26 -23.95
N GLU A 164 -17.32 -17.74 -23.66
CA GLU A 164 -17.03 -16.31 -23.72
C GLU A 164 -17.22 -15.76 -25.15
N VAL A 165 -16.75 -16.48 -26.16
CA VAL A 165 -16.89 -16.07 -27.56
C VAL A 165 -18.34 -16.12 -28.01
N THR A 166 -19.09 -17.15 -27.61
CA THR A 166 -20.49 -17.32 -28.04
C THR A 166 -21.41 -16.27 -27.41
N SER A 167 -21.10 -15.84 -26.18
CA SER A 167 -21.88 -14.81 -25.48
C SER A 167 -21.52 -13.38 -25.91
N GLN A 168 -20.24 -13.06 -26.07
CA GLN A 168 -19.78 -11.70 -26.34
C GLN A 168 -19.70 -11.35 -27.83
N ALA A 169 -19.47 -12.35 -28.69
CA ALA A 169 -19.26 -12.14 -30.13
C ALA A 169 -19.94 -13.22 -31.00
N PRO A 170 -21.30 -13.27 -31.02
CA PRO A 170 -22.05 -14.30 -31.75
C PRO A 170 -21.82 -14.29 -33.27
N GLU A 171 -21.54 -13.11 -33.85
CA GLU A 171 -21.23 -12.98 -35.28
C GLU A 171 -19.90 -13.66 -35.65
N ILE A 172 -18.86 -13.48 -34.82
CA ILE A 172 -17.56 -14.14 -34.99
C ILE A 172 -17.72 -15.66 -34.86
N ALA A 173 -18.49 -16.12 -33.87
CA ALA A 173 -18.78 -17.53 -33.68
C ALA A 173 -19.40 -18.18 -34.93
N ARG A 174 -20.37 -17.50 -35.56
CA ARG A 174 -21.01 -17.99 -36.80
C ARG A 174 -20.03 -18.05 -37.96
N GLN A 175 -19.26 -16.97 -38.17
CA GLN A 175 -18.26 -16.91 -39.25
C GLN A 175 -17.20 -18.01 -39.13
N GLU A 176 -16.70 -18.29 -37.92
CA GLU A 176 -15.73 -19.36 -37.70
C GLU A 176 -16.33 -20.76 -37.89
N MET A 177 -17.62 -20.94 -37.58
CA MET A 177 -18.34 -22.19 -37.88
C MET A 177 -18.46 -22.43 -39.39
N ASP A 178 -18.82 -21.39 -40.15
CA ASP A 178 -18.92 -21.49 -41.62
C ASP A 178 -17.54 -21.78 -42.24
N LEU A 179 -16.50 -21.11 -41.76
CA LEU A 179 -15.11 -21.37 -42.17
C LEU A 179 -14.65 -22.79 -41.82
N TYR A 180 -15.03 -23.31 -40.66
CA TYR A 180 -14.73 -24.70 -40.27
C TYR A 180 -15.35 -25.69 -41.25
N GLN A 181 -16.63 -25.51 -41.58
CA GLN A 181 -17.33 -26.37 -42.54
C GLN A 181 -16.70 -26.28 -43.92
N SER A 182 -16.40 -25.08 -44.41
CA SER A 182 -15.73 -24.87 -45.70
C SER A 182 -14.38 -25.58 -45.76
N LYS A 183 -13.57 -25.50 -44.69
CA LYS A 183 -12.26 -26.16 -44.65
C LYS A 183 -12.35 -27.68 -44.57
N ARG A 184 -13.39 -28.22 -43.94
CA ARG A 184 -13.66 -29.66 -43.97
C ARG A 184 -14.07 -30.14 -45.34
N MET A 185 -14.96 -29.42 -46.02
CA MET A 185 -15.35 -29.75 -47.39
C MET A 185 -14.15 -29.73 -48.35
N GLU A 186 -13.24 -28.77 -48.18
CA GLU A 186 -11.99 -28.69 -48.95
C GLU A 186 -11.10 -29.94 -48.73
N LEU A 187 -10.90 -30.35 -47.46
CA LEU A 187 -10.15 -31.57 -47.14
C LEU A 187 -10.81 -32.82 -47.74
N ASP A 188 -12.12 -32.98 -47.55
CA ASP A 188 -12.86 -34.14 -48.03
C ASP A 188 -12.82 -34.24 -49.56
N ALA A 189 -12.91 -33.11 -50.28
CA ALA A 189 -12.76 -33.05 -51.73
C ALA A 189 -11.35 -33.50 -52.18
N ASN A 190 -10.30 -32.99 -51.54
CA ASN A 190 -8.91 -33.35 -51.86
C ASN A 190 -8.62 -34.84 -51.59
N VAL A 191 -9.12 -35.37 -50.46
CA VAL A 191 -9.02 -36.80 -50.14
C VAL A 191 -9.80 -37.63 -51.15
N SER A 192 -10.98 -37.19 -51.59
CA SER A 192 -11.78 -37.88 -52.60
C SER A 192 -11.03 -37.98 -53.94
N ILE A 193 -10.35 -36.91 -54.37
CA ILE A 193 -9.52 -36.93 -55.59
C ILE A 193 -8.38 -37.94 -55.45
N ALA A 194 -7.67 -37.95 -54.33
CA ALA A 194 -6.59 -38.89 -54.08
C ALA A 194 -7.10 -40.35 -54.03
N ARG A 195 -8.28 -40.59 -53.44
CA ARG A 195 -8.95 -41.91 -53.44
C ARG A 195 -9.36 -42.35 -54.85
N GLN A 196 -9.83 -41.44 -55.69
CA GLN A 196 -10.17 -41.75 -57.08
C GLN A 196 -8.94 -42.17 -57.89
N GLN A 197 -7.79 -41.51 -57.67
CA GLN A 197 -6.52 -41.94 -58.27
C GLN A 197 -6.11 -43.34 -57.81
N LEU A 198 -6.25 -43.64 -56.51
CA LEU A 198 -6.00 -44.98 -55.98
C LEU A 198 -6.91 -46.04 -56.63
N ALA A 199 -8.21 -45.72 -56.78
CA ALA A 199 -9.18 -46.61 -57.43
C ALA A 199 -8.79 -46.88 -58.89
N GLN A 200 -8.38 -45.84 -59.63
CA GLN A 200 -7.88 -45.98 -61.01
C GLN A 200 -6.66 -46.91 -61.09
N ARG A 201 -5.66 -46.74 -60.21
CA ARG A 201 -4.48 -47.63 -60.17
C ARG A 201 -4.83 -49.07 -59.80
N THR A 202 -5.84 -49.25 -58.95
CA THR A 202 -6.33 -50.58 -58.58
C THR A 202 -6.99 -51.27 -59.77
N GLU A 203 -7.73 -50.53 -60.59
CA GLU A 203 -8.33 -51.07 -61.80
C GLU A 203 -7.28 -51.40 -62.88
N GLU A 204 -6.27 -50.54 -63.05
CA GLU A 204 -5.09 -50.84 -63.90
C GLU A 204 -4.41 -52.16 -63.48
N LEU A 205 -4.33 -52.44 -62.17
CA LEU A 205 -3.78 -53.71 -61.66
C LEU A 205 -4.67 -54.90 -62.00
N ASN A 206 -6.00 -54.75 -61.89
CA ASN A 206 -6.95 -55.80 -62.24
C ASN A 206 -6.85 -56.14 -63.73
N GLU A 207 -6.73 -55.13 -64.60
CA GLU A 207 -6.52 -55.32 -66.02
C GLU A 207 -5.21 -56.05 -66.33
N ALA A 208 -4.09 -55.63 -65.72
CA ALA A 208 -2.80 -56.30 -65.91
C ALA A 208 -2.81 -57.76 -65.41
N ARG A 209 -3.53 -58.05 -64.32
CA ARG A 209 -3.72 -59.41 -63.81
C ARG A 209 -4.56 -60.26 -64.74
N ALA A 210 -5.64 -59.72 -65.30
CA ALA A 210 -6.48 -60.40 -66.28
C ALA A 210 -5.69 -60.74 -67.55
N ARG A 211 -4.89 -59.80 -68.07
CA ARG A 211 -3.99 -60.04 -69.22
C ARG A 211 -2.95 -61.11 -68.93
N ARG A 212 -2.33 -61.07 -67.73
CA ARG A 212 -1.39 -62.12 -67.29
C ARG A 212 -2.05 -63.49 -67.27
N GLU A 213 -3.26 -63.59 -66.71
CA GLU A 213 -4.00 -64.84 -66.61
C GLU A 213 -4.36 -65.38 -68.00
N GLN A 214 -4.85 -64.52 -68.89
CA GLN A 214 -5.14 -64.87 -70.28
C GLN A 214 -3.89 -65.40 -71.02
N ALA A 215 -2.75 -64.70 -70.91
CA ALA A 215 -1.49 -65.14 -71.50
C ALA A 215 -0.99 -66.45 -70.89
N ASN A 216 -1.20 -66.67 -69.59
CA ASN A 216 -0.82 -67.90 -68.91
C ASN A 216 -1.67 -69.09 -69.37
N GLN A 217 -2.99 -68.92 -69.51
CA GLN A 217 -3.89 -69.94 -70.05
C GLN A 217 -3.55 -70.28 -71.51
N GLY A 218 -3.31 -69.26 -72.35
CA GLY A 218 -2.88 -69.45 -73.73
C GLY A 218 -1.55 -70.23 -73.81
N LEU A 219 -0.58 -69.84 -72.98
CA LEU A 219 0.71 -70.53 -72.89
C LEU A 219 0.56 -72.00 -72.46
N GLU A 220 -0.27 -72.29 -71.46
CA GLU A 220 -0.50 -73.65 -70.97
C GLU A 220 -1.13 -74.55 -72.06
N LEU A 221 -2.18 -74.06 -72.72
CA LEU A 221 -2.87 -74.79 -73.78
C LEU A 221 -1.94 -75.08 -74.97
N THR A 222 -1.22 -74.07 -75.46
CA THR A 222 -0.30 -74.24 -76.59
C THR A 222 0.91 -75.10 -76.22
N MET A 223 1.44 -75.00 -75.00
CA MET A 223 2.51 -75.91 -74.54
C MET A 223 2.03 -77.35 -74.47
N ARG A 224 0.79 -77.59 -74.03
CA ARG A 224 0.20 -78.93 -74.01
C ARG A 224 0.06 -79.49 -75.42
N GLU A 225 -0.46 -78.69 -76.35
CA GLU A 225 -0.57 -79.06 -77.77
C GLU A 225 0.81 -79.37 -78.38
N LEU A 226 1.81 -78.51 -78.15
CA LEU A 226 3.18 -78.74 -78.59
C LEU A 226 3.76 -80.04 -78.02
N THR A 227 3.51 -80.33 -76.74
CA THR A 227 4.04 -81.53 -76.07
C THR A 227 3.50 -82.82 -76.69
N VAL A 228 2.21 -82.84 -77.07
CA VAL A 228 1.57 -84.00 -77.72
C VAL A 228 1.97 -84.09 -79.20
N THR A 229 2.09 -82.96 -79.89
CA THR A 229 2.35 -82.91 -81.34
C THR A 229 3.81 -83.15 -81.70
N ARG A 230 4.77 -82.70 -80.88
CA ARG A 230 6.22 -82.85 -81.13
C ARG A 230 6.68 -84.29 -81.38
N PRO A 231 6.27 -85.33 -80.62
CA PRO A 231 6.66 -86.71 -80.93
C PRO A 231 6.07 -87.23 -82.24
N LEU A 232 4.89 -86.74 -82.67
CA LEU A 232 4.22 -87.17 -83.90
C LEU A 232 5.00 -86.78 -85.18
N LEU A 233 5.86 -85.76 -85.09
CA LEU A 233 6.80 -85.39 -86.15
C LEU A 233 7.75 -86.55 -86.50
N LYS A 234 8.22 -87.31 -85.50
CA LYS A 234 9.15 -88.44 -85.71
C LYS A 234 8.51 -89.59 -86.48
N SER A 235 7.20 -89.79 -86.32
CA SER A 235 6.40 -90.76 -87.06
C SER A 235 5.91 -90.25 -88.43
N GLY A 236 6.21 -88.98 -88.80
CA GLY A 236 5.77 -88.36 -90.06
C GLY A 236 4.29 -87.99 -90.10
N ALA A 237 3.58 -88.03 -88.97
CA ALA A 237 2.13 -87.82 -88.89
C ALA A 237 1.73 -86.33 -88.87
N VAL A 238 2.69 -85.41 -88.68
CA VAL A 238 2.50 -83.95 -88.63
C VAL A 238 3.69 -83.26 -89.33
N SER A 239 3.45 -82.08 -89.92
CA SER A 239 4.48 -81.27 -90.60
C SER A 239 5.39 -80.51 -89.62
N GLU A 240 6.67 -80.32 -89.99
CA GLU A 240 7.61 -79.47 -89.24
C GLU A 240 7.11 -78.02 -89.12
N VAL A 241 6.37 -77.53 -90.13
CA VAL A 241 5.77 -76.20 -90.13
C VAL A 241 4.75 -76.02 -88.99
N ASP A 242 3.99 -77.07 -88.66
CA ASP A 242 3.00 -77.03 -87.58
C ASP A 242 3.69 -76.93 -86.22
N VAL A 243 4.77 -77.68 -86.02
CA VAL A 243 5.59 -77.62 -84.80
C VAL A 243 6.23 -76.22 -84.65
N LEU A 244 6.82 -75.67 -85.71
CA LEU A 244 7.39 -74.31 -85.68
C LEU A 244 6.34 -73.23 -85.41
N ARG A 245 5.10 -73.41 -85.89
CA ARG A 245 3.98 -72.51 -85.58
C ARG A 245 3.64 -72.56 -84.09
N LEU A 246 3.51 -73.75 -83.51
CA LEU A 246 3.25 -73.94 -82.08
C LEU A 246 4.39 -73.39 -81.21
N GLU A 247 5.65 -73.60 -81.59
CA GLU A 247 6.80 -73.02 -80.87
C GLU A 247 6.78 -71.48 -80.92
N ARG A 248 6.40 -70.88 -82.04
CA ARG A 248 6.21 -69.43 -82.17
C ARG A 248 5.09 -68.92 -81.27
N ASP A 249 3.96 -69.62 -81.22
CA ASP A 249 2.82 -69.27 -80.36
C ASP A 249 3.18 -69.40 -78.87
N VAL A 250 3.90 -70.46 -78.46
CA VAL A 250 4.45 -70.59 -77.10
C VAL A 250 5.38 -69.42 -76.76
N SER A 251 6.27 -69.05 -77.68
CA SER A 251 7.16 -67.90 -77.48
C SER A 251 6.39 -66.59 -77.33
N ARG A 252 5.35 -66.36 -78.15
CA ARG A 252 4.47 -65.19 -78.07
C ARG A 252 3.76 -65.11 -76.70
N TYR A 253 3.03 -66.16 -76.30
CA TYR A 253 2.29 -66.16 -75.04
C TYR A 253 3.21 -66.09 -73.82
N ARG A 254 4.41 -66.69 -73.89
CA ARG A 254 5.44 -66.53 -72.86
C ARG A 254 5.90 -65.08 -72.75
N GLY A 255 6.18 -64.42 -73.87
CA GLY A 255 6.54 -63.00 -73.90
C GLY A 255 5.44 -62.10 -73.32
N GLU A 256 4.18 -62.33 -73.69
CA GLU A 256 3.03 -61.57 -73.17
C GLU A 256 2.83 -61.76 -71.66
N ARG A 257 2.99 -63.01 -71.17
CA ARG A 257 2.95 -63.35 -69.74
C ARG A 257 4.09 -62.64 -68.99
N ASP A 258 5.31 -62.70 -69.51
CA ASP A 258 6.50 -62.14 -68.87
C ASP A 258 6.44 -60.61 -68.83
N MET A 259 5.93 -59.98 -69.89
CA MET A 259 5.63 -58.54 -69.93
C MET A 259 4.61 -58.17 -68.84
N SER A 260 3.50 -58.90 -68.76
CA SER A 260 2.45 -58.64 -67.75
C SER A 260 2.98 -58.89 -66.33
N ASN A 261 3.83 -59.92 -66.14
CA ASN A 261 4.51 -60.22 -64.87
C ASN A 261 5.42 -59.07 -64.43
N ALA A 262 6.11 -58.39 -65.34
CA ALA A 262 6.92 -57.22 -65.03
C ALA A 262 6.04 -55.98 -64.72
N GLN A 263 4.84 -55.90 -65.32
CA GLN A 263 3.94 -54.75 -65.17
C GLN A 263 3.19 -54.75 -63.82
N VAL A 264 2.79 -55.92 -63.31
CA VAL A 264 2.10 -56.08 -62.02
C VAL A 264 2.84 -55.41 -60.85
N PRO A 265 4.12 -55.70 -60.55
CA PRO A 265 4.83 -55.08 -59.43
C PRO A 265 5.06 -53.57 -59.62
N LYS A 266 5.17 -53.10 -60.87
CA LYS A 266 5.24 -51.67 -61.20
C LYS A 266 3.95 -50.96 -60.79
N ILE A 267 2.79 -51.52 -61.14
CA ILE A 267 1.48 -50.95 -60.78
C ILE A 267 1.24 -51.06 -59.28
N GLN A 268 1.61 -52.17 -58.63
CA GLN A 268 1.54 -52.29 -57.16
C GLN A 268 2.35 -51.20 -56.44
N SER A 269 3.53 -50.85 -56.97
CA SER A 269 4.32 -49.72 -56.45
C SER A 269 3.59 -48.39 -56.62
N ALA A 270 2.95 -48.16 -57.77
CA ALA A 270 2.13 -46.97 -58.02
C ALA A 270 0.87 -46.91 -57.10
N ILE A 271 0.27 -48.05 -56.76
CA ILE A 271 -0.81 -48.12 -55.76
C ILE A 271 -0.29 -47.74 -54.37
N SER A 272 0.88 -48.23 -53.99
CA SER A 272 1.51 -47.85 -52.71
C SER A 272 1.82 -46.36 -52.65
N GLU A 273 2.26 -45.77 -53.76
CA GLU A 273 2.46 -44.33 -53.90
C GLU A 273 1.14 -43.55 -53.81
N ALA A 274 0.09 -43.96 -54.52
CA ALA A 274 -1.23 -43.34 -54.45
C ALA A 274 -1.83 -43.41 -53.02
N ASN A 275 -1.63 -44.51 -52.30
CA ASN A 275 -2.00 -44.63 -50.89
C ASN A 275 -1.24 -43.64 -50.01
N ARG A 276 0.09 -43.51 -50.20
CA ARG A 276 0.89 -42.50 -49.49
C ARG A 276 0.41 -41.09 -49.80
N LYS A 277 -0.07 -40.84 -51.03
CA LYS A 277 -0.60 -39.52 -51.41
C LYS A 277 -1.84 -39.12 -50.60
N ILE A 278 -2.72 -40.06 -50.26
CA ILE A 278 -3.87 -39.79 -49.37
C ILE A 278 -3.38 -39.34 -47.99
N GLN A 279 -2.41 -40.05 -47.42
CA GLN A 279 -1.81 -39.69 -46.12
C GLN A 279 -1.10 -38.34 -46.17
N GLU A 280 -0.40 -38.05 -47.27
CA GLU A 280 0.28 -36.78 -47.49
C GLU A 280 -0.71 -35.60 -47.49
N VAL A 281 -1.87 -35.74 -48.15
CA VAL A 281 -2.91 -34.70 -48.17
C VAL A 281 -3.44 -34.42 -46.76
N GLU A 282 -3.75 -35.46 -45.98
CA GLU A 282 -4.24 -35.30 -44.60
C GLU A 282 -3.17 -34.68 -43.69
N LEU A 283 -1.92 -35.12 -43.80
CA LEU A 283 -0.80 -34.60 -43.01
C LEU A 283 -0.49 -33.15 -43.38
N ALA A 284 -0.49 -32.80 -44.66
CA ALA A 284 -0.28 -31.43 -45.12
C ALA A 284 -1.35 -30.49 -44.54
N PHE A 285 -2.61 -30.91 -44.56
CA PHE A 285 -3.72 -30.13 -43.98
C PHE A 285 -3.56 -29.94 -42.46
N ARG A 286 -3.23 -31.01 -41.72
CA ARG A 286 -2.99 -30.91 -40.27
C ARG A 286 -1.78 -30.06 -39.92
N ASN A 287 -0.71 -30.17 -40.68
CA ASN A 287 0.51 -29.37 -40.48
C ASN A 287 0.21 -27.89 -40.74
N GLN A 288 -0.50 -27.56 -41.82
CA GLN A 288 -0.92 -26.19 -42.08
C GLN A 288 -1.77 -25.64 -40.93
N ALA A 289 -2.78 -26.39 -40.48
CA ALA A 289 -3.62 -26.00 -39.35
C ALA A 289 -2.81 -25.81 -38.06
N SER A 290 -1.80 -26.66 -37.81
CA SER A 290 -0.94 -26.59 -36.63
C SER A 290 0.02 -25.40 -36.65
N THR A 291 0.55 -25.05 -37.83
CA THR A 291 1.38 -23.86 -38.02
C THR A 291 0.55 -22.60 -37.79
N GLU A 292 -0.61 -22.49 -38.43
CA GLU A 292 -1.53 -21.36 -38.23
C GLU A 292 -2.00 -21.26 -36.77
N LEU A 293 -2.21 -22.40 -36.10
CA LEU A 293 -2.58 -22.45 -34.69
C LEU A 293 -1.45 -21.90 -33.82
N SER A 294 -0.22 -22.31 -34.05
CA SER A 294 0.95 -21.86 -33.29
C SER A 294 1.14 -20.34 -33.40
N GLU A 295 1.01 -19.79 -34.62
CA GLU A 295 1.04 -18.35 -34.84
C GLU A 295 -0.12 -17.62 -34.15
N THR A 296 -1.32 -18.20 -34.19
CA THR A 296 -2.52 -17.62 -33.54
C THR A 296 -2.37 -17.62 -32.03
N LEU A 297 -1.83 -18.69 -31.44
CA LEU A 297 -1.55 -18.79 -30.00
C LEU A 297 -0.45 -17.82 -29.57
N ALA A 298 0.60 -17.64 -30.38
CA ALA A 298 1.63 -16.64 -30.11
C ALA A 298 1.04 -15.22 -30.08
N LYS A 299 0.19 -14.87 -31.06
CA LYS A 299 -0.52 -13.59 -31.08
C LYS A 299 -1.46 -13.41 -29.88
N LEU A 300 -2.21 -14.46 -29.52
CA LEU A 300 -3.07 -14.46 -28.32
C LEU A 300 -2.27 -14.22 -27.05
N SER A 301 -1.11 -14.85 -26.90
CA SER A 301 -0.24 -14.65 -25.74
C SER A 301 0.24 -13.21 -25.63
N THR A 302 0.64 -12.60 -26.76
CA THR A 302 1.08 -11.20 -26.80
C THR A 302 -0.08 -10.24 -26.48
N LEU A 303 -1.26 -10.43 -27.09
CA LEU A 303 -2.43 -9.59 -26.83
C LEU A 303 -2.96 -9.76 -25.40
N GLY A 304 -2.93 -10.98 -24.86
CA GLY A 304 -3.31 -11.27 -23.48
C GLY A 304 -2.43 -10.52 -22.48
N ALA A 305 -1.10 -10.52 -22.69
CA ALA A 305 -0.19 -9.71 -21.88
C ALA A 305 -0.46 -8.21 -22.03
N GLY A 306 -0.75 -7.74 -23.25
CA GLY A 306 -1.11 -6.34 -23.52
C GLY A 306 -2.46 -5.93 -22.91
N SER A 307 -3.41 -6.85 -22.76
CA SER A 307 -4.74 -6.56 -22.22
C SER A 307 -4.67 -6.13 -20.75
N ALA A 308 -3.78 -6.73 -19.95
CA ALA A 308 -3.58 -6.33 -18.56
C ALA A 308 -3.04 -4.89 -18.46
N ALA A 309 -2.10 -4.53 -19.33
CA ALA A 309 -1.56 -3.18 -19.39
C ALA A 309 -2.60 -2.14 -19.86
N LEU A 310 -3.50 -2.50 -20.78
CA LEU A 310 -4.59 -1.62 -21.19
C LEU A 310 -5.65 -1.47 -20.09
N GLN A 311 -5.96 -2.54 -19.36
CA GLN A 311 -6.86 -2.47 -18.22
C GLN A 311 -6.30 -1.53 -17.14
N ASP A 312 -5.00 -1.66 -16.82
CA ASP A 312 -4.33 -0.77 -15.86
C ASP A 312 -4.43 0.70 -16.28
N LYS A 313 -4.23 1.01 -17.57
CA LYS A 313 -4.44 2.38 -18.09
C LYS A 313 -5.87 2.89 -17.92
N VAL A 314 -6.87 2.02 -18.10
CA VAL A 314 -8.28 2.39 -17.84
C VAL A 314 -8.48 2.65 -16.35
N ASP A 315 -7.95 1.80 -15.48
CA ASP A 315 -8.09 1.95 -14.02
C ASP A 315 -7.38 3.22 -13.52
N LEU A 316 -6.22 3.56 -14.08
CA LEU A 316 -5.45 4.76 -13.78
C LEU A 316 -6.11 6.08 -14.26
N THR A 317 -7.16 6.01 -15.07
CA THR A 317 -7.98 7.20 -15.39
C THR A 317 -8.80 7.67 -14.18
N GLU A 318 -9.04 6.78 -13.23
CA GLU A 318 -9.74 7.04 -11.98
C GLU A 318 -8.73 7.30 -10.85
N ILE A 319 -8.55 8.57 -10.50
CA ILE A 319 -7.61 8.96 -9.45
C ILE A 319 -8.30 8.83 -8.09
N ARG A 320 -7.85 7.86 -7.30
CA ARG A 320 -8.40 7.52 -5.98
C ARG A 320 -7.42 7.87 -4.87
N SER A 321 -7.96 8.15 -3.68
CA SER A 321 -7.13 8.47 -2.52
C SER A 321 -6.40 7.21 -1.99
N PRO A 322 -5.06 7.22 -1.82
CA PRO A 322 -4.34 6.09 -1.24
C PRO A 322 -4.52 5.98 0.28
N VAL A 323 -4.92 7.07 0.94
CA VAL A 323 -5.02 7.21 2.40
C VAL A 323 -6.27 7.98 2.80
N ARG A 324 -6.66 7.91 4.08
CA ARG A 324 -7.67 8.81 4.63
C ARG A 324 -7.02 10.15 4.96
N GLY A 325 -7.58 11.26 4.51
CA GLY A 325 -6.93 12.56 4.65
C GLY A 325 -7.83 13.74 4.28
N GLU A 326 -7.30 14.95 4.43
CA GLU A 326 -7.94 16.19 3.97
C GLU A 326 -7.25 16.68 2.70
N VAL A 327 -8.02 17.14 1.72
CA VAL A 327 -7.50 17.71 0.47
C VAL A 327 -6.93 19.10 0.76
N LYS A 328 -5.61 19.22 0.78
CA LYS A 328 -4.92 20.49 1.06
C LYS A 328 -5.00 21.45 -0.11
N ARG A 329 -4.78 20.95 -1.33
CA ARG A 329 -4.76 21.77 -2.54
C ARG A 329 -5.14 20.96 -3.76
N LEU A 330 -5.96 21.56 -4.62
CA LEU A 330 -6.35 21.05 -5.92
C LEU A 330 -5.64 21.87 -7.00
N LEU A 331 -4.61 21.29 -7.64
CA LEU A 331 -3.86 21.98 -8.71
C LEU A 331 -4.66 22.04 -10.01
N VAL A 332 -5.60 21.10 -10.21
CA VAL A 332 -6.47 21.03 -11.38
C VAL A 332 -7.92 21.20 -10.96
N ASN A 333 -8.47 22.40 -11.19
CA ASN A 333 -9.81 22.79 -10.76
C ASN A 333 -10.83 22.94 -11.91
N THR A 334 -10.39 22.76 -13.15
CA THR A 334 -11.21 23.03 -14.34
C THR A 334 -11.58 21.72 -15.04
N VAL A 335 -12.89 21.41 -15.09
CA VAL A 335 -13.43 20.32 -15.90
C VAL A 335 -13.22 20.65 -17.38
N GLY A 336 -12.73 19.68 -18.17
CA GLY A 336 -12.29 19.89 -19.54
C GLY A 336 -10.85 20.41 -19.68
N GLY A 337 -10.18 20.71 -18.57
CA GLY A 337 -8.76 21.05 -18.56
C GLY A 337 -7.88 19.84 -18.92
N VAL A 338 -6.69 20.10 -19.47
CA VAL A 338 -5.73 19.06 -19.85
C VAL A 338 -4.67 18.92 -18.76
N VAL A 339 -4.43 17.69 -18.31
CA VAL A 339 -3.38 17.33 -17.35
C VAL A 339 -2.24 16.65 -18.10
N GLN A 340 -1.02 17.11 -17.84
CA GLN A 340 0.18 16.50 -18.39
C GLN A 340 0.61 15.26 -17.57
N PRO A 341 1.18 14.23 -18.22
CA PRO A 341 1.80 13.10 -17.54
C PRO A 341 2.84 13.52 -16.49
N GLY A 342 2.84 12.87 -15.33
CA GLY A 342 3.77 13.11 -14.22
C GLY A 342 3.54 14.40 -13.43
N ARG A 343 2.46 15.15 -13.72
CA ARG A 343 2.16 16.41 -13.01
C ARG A 343 1.27 16.15 -11.80
N ASP A 344 1.56 16.86 -10.70
CA ASP A 344 0.72 16.88 -9.51
C ASP A 344 -0.67 17.44 -9.81
N ILE A 345 -1.70 16.69 -9.40
CA ILE A 345 -3.11 17.03 -9.59
C ILE A 345 -3.69 17.55 -8.28
N LEU A 346 -3.37 16.90 -7.18
CA LEU A 346 -3.89 17.22 -5.85
C LEU A 346 -2.93 16.78 -4.75
N GLU A 347 -3.01 17.47 -3.62
CA GLU A 347 -2.24 17.19 -2.40
C GLU A 347 -3.18 16.74 -1.28
N ILE A 348 -2.91 15.60 -0.66
CA ILE A 348 -3.65 15.10 0.49
C ILE A 348 -2.78 15.11 1.73
N VAL A 349 -3.34 15.63 2.82
CA VAL A 349 -2.73 15.57 4.15
C VAL A 349 -3.38 14.42 4.92
N PRO A 350 -2.62 13.36 5.28
CA PRO A 350 -3.18 12.23 6.01
C PRO A 350 -3.74 12.64 7.36
N LEU A 351 -4.94 12.13 7.70
CA LEU A 351 -5.58 12.33 9.00
C LEU A 351 -5.27 11.10 9.86
N ASP A 352 -4.14 11.16 10.57
CA ASP A 352 -3.68 10.09 11.46
C ASP A 352 -4.25 10.24 12.89
N ASP A 353 -4.40 9.11 13.60
CA ASP A 353 -4.92 9.07 14.99
C ASP A 353 -3.94 9.57 16.06
N SER A 354 -2.69 9.85 15.66
CA SER A 354 -1.65 10.43 16.51
C SER A 354 -1.05 11.64 15.83
N LEU A 355 -0.79 12.70 16.58
CA LEU A 355 -0.18 13.93 16.07
C LEU A 355 1.31 13.97 16.40
N LEU A 356 2.09 14.47 15.46
CA LEU A 356 3.50 14.78 15.66
C LEU A 356 3.63 16.31 15.84
N ILE A 357 4.29 16.75 16.90
CA ILE A 357 4.54 18.17 17.17
C ILE A 357 6.03 18.41 17.03
N GLU A 358 6.41 19.35 16.17
CA GLU A 358 7.78 19.86 16.10
C GLU A 358 7.90 21.05 17.03
N ALA A 359 8.58 20.87 18.17
CA ALA A 359 8.82 21.90 19.16
C ALA A 359 10.25 22.42 19.11
N LYS A 360 10.41 23.73 19.31
CA LYS A 360 11.69 24.42 19.44
C LYS A 360 12.06 24.47 20.91
N VAL A 361 13.18 23.85 21.29
CA VAL A 361 13.67 23.83 22.67
C VAL A 361 15.00 24.59 22.78
N SER A 362 15.22 25.23 23.92
CA SER A 362 16.45 25.98 24.19
C SER A 362 17.67 25.05 24.22
N PRO A 363 18.82 25.47 23.64
CA PRO A 363 20.08 24.73 23.75
C PRO A 363 20.55 24.47 25.18
N ARG A 364 20.06 25.23 26.16
CA ARG A 364 20.39 25.03 27.59
C ARG A 364 19.78 23.75 28.17
N ASP A 365 18.67 23.29 27.62
CA ASP A 365 17.89 22.17 28.16
C ASP A 365 18.17 20.85 27.41
N ILE A 366 18.88 20.90 26.27
CA ILE A 366 19.14 19.75 25.39
C ILE A 366 19.88 18.60 26.08
N ALA A 367 20.79 18.91 27.01
CA ALA A 367 21.61 17.92 27.72
C ALA A 367 20.78 16.96 28.59
N PHE A 368 19.53 17.32 28.89
CA PHE A 368 18.63 16.53 29.72
C PHE A 368 17.52 15.84 28.91
N LEU A 369 17.47 16.04 27.59
CA LEU A 369 16.44 15.48 26.72
C LEU A 369 16.87 14.14 26.13
N HIS A 370 15.99 13.15 26.21
CA HIS A 370 16.21 11.81 25.66
C HIS A 370 14.91 11.24 25.07
N PRO A 371 14.96 10.52 23.94
CA PRO A 371 13.77 9.86 23.38
C PRO A 371 13.07 8.97 24.42
N GLY A 372 11.74 9.03 24.46
CA GLY A 372 10.87 8.28 25.38
C GLY A 372 10.40 9.06 26.61
N GLN A 373 10.95 10.24 26.88
CA GLN A 373 10.50 11.08 28.00
C GLN A 373 9.01 11.46 27.90
N PRO A 374 8.27 11.51 29.02
CA PRO A 374 6.89 11.93 29.02
C PRO A 374 6.79 13.43 28.76
N VAL A 375 5.85 13.80 27.89
CA VAL A 375 5.63 15.17 27.44
C VAL A 375 4.16 15.52 27.62
N PHE A 376 3.91 16.77 27.99
CA PHE A 376 2.57 17.33 28.08
C PHE A 376 2.43 18.46 27.05
N VAL A 377 1.44 18.35 26.17
CA VAL A 377 1.24 19.26 25.03
C VAL A 377 -0.03 20.08 25.25
N ARG A 378 0.10 21.40 25.25
CA ARG A 378 -1.00 22.35 25.42
C ARG A 378 -1.19 23.14 24.12
N PHE A 379 -2.37 23.05 23.51
CA PHE A 379 -2.65 23.75 22.24
C PHE A 379 -3.10 25.18 22.52
N THR A 380 -2.47 26.17 21.92
CA THR A 380 -2.79 27.59 22.18
C THR A 380 -4.17 27.99 21.66
N ALA A 381 -4.70 27.25 20.68
CA ALA A 381 -6.04 27.44 20.12
C ALA A 381 -7.18 27.06 21.08
N TYR A 382 -6.89 26.29 22.14
CA TYR A 382 -7.86 25.83 23.13
C TYR A 382 -7.44 26.26 24.53
N ASP A 383 -8.40 26.65 25.38
CA ASP A 383 -8.08 27.01 26.77
C ASP A 383 -7.62 25.76 27.55
N SER A 384 -6.32 25.72 27.87
CA SER A 384 -5.68 24.60 28.58
C SER A 384 -6.22 24.36 29.99
N THR A 385 -6.89 25.35 30.59
CA THR A 385 -7.52 25.21 31.92
C THR A 385 -8.82 24.41 31.85
N ILE A 386 -9.53 24.52 30.73
CA ILE A 386 -10.86 23.91 30.52
C ILE A 386 -10.71 22.54 29.86
N TYR A 387 -9.87 22.45 28.82
CA TYR A 387 -9.77 21.27 27.97
C TYR A 387 -8.53 20.40 28.25
N GLY A 388 -7.65 20.85 29.15
CA GLY A 388 -6.41 20.17 29.48
C GLY A 388 -5.40 20.18 28.33
N GLY A 389 -4.44 19.26 28.42
CA GLY A 389 -3.41 19.03 27.40
C GLY A 389 -3.31 17.54 27.05
N LEU A 390 -2.64 17.24 25.95
CA LEU A 390 -2.40 15.88 25.50
C LEU A 390 -1.10 15.34 26.09
N LYS A 391 -1.17 14.12 26.60
CA LYS A 391 0.02 13.36 26.97
C LYS A 391 0.66 12.78 25.71
N GLY A 392 1.98 12.74 25.71
CA GLY A 392 2.77 12.19 24.64
C GLY A 392 4.16 11.80 25.10
N LYS A 393 5.00 11.40 24.15
CA LYS A 393 6.39 11.05 24.39
C LYS A 393 7.30 11.76 23.41
N LEU A 394 8.49 12.11 23.89
CA LEU A 394 9.55 12.63 23.05
C LEU A 394 9.98 11.54 22.08
N HIS A 395 9.78 11.76 20.78
CA HIS A 395 10.04 10.75 19.75
C HIS A 395 11.45 10.86 19.18
N GLN A 396 11.85 12.07 18.80
CA GLN A 396 13.16 12.33 18.17
C GLN A 396 13.67 13.72 18.54
N ILE A 397 15.00 13.84 18.64
CA ILE A 397 15.70 15.10 18.85
C ILE A 397 16.54 15.38 17.59
N GLY A 398 16.50 16.61 17.08
CA GLY A 398 17.32 17.04 15.96
C GLY A 398 18.81 16.92 16.26
N ALA A 399 19.59 16.49 15.27
CA ALA A 399 21.03 16.25 15.45
C ALA A 399 21.86 17.53 15.61
N ASP A 400 21.33 18.67 15.17
CA ASP A 400 22.01 19.96 15.22
C ASP A 400 21.04 21.09 15.61
N SER A 401 21.61 22.18 16.10
CA SER A 401 20.91 23.41 16.42
C SER A 401 20.65 24.24 15.17
N ILE A 402 19.44 24.80 15.07
CA ILE A 402 19.04 25.68 13.96
C ILE A 402 18.93 27.10 14.50
N THR A 403 19.43 28.07 13.75
CA THR A 403 19.31 29.49 14.08
C THR A 403 18.21 30.11 13.23
N ASP A 404 17.24 30.76 13.87
CA ASP A 404 16.17 31.50 13.19
C ASP A 404 16.72 32.76 12.50
N ASP A 405 15.94 33.35 11.60
CA ASP A 405 16.25 34.64 10.95
C ASP A 405 16.41 35.79 11.98
N LYS A 406 15.91 35.57 13.20
CA LYS A 406 16.02 36.48 14.35
C LYS A 406 17.29 36.27 15.20
N GLY A 407 18.18 35.34 14.82
CA GLY A 407 19.42 35.04 15.54
C GLY A 407 19.27 34.16 16.78
N ASN A 408 18.07 33.61 17.03
CA ASN A 408 17.83 32.68 18.15
C ASN A 408 18.16 31.25 17.73
N THR A 409 19.04 30.59 18.47
CA THR A 409 19.40 29.18 18.26
C THR A 409 18.50 28.26 19.08
N TYR A 410 17.95 27.22 18.45
CA TYR A 410 17.09 26.23 19.09
C TYR A 410 17.33 24.83 18.52
N TYR A 411 16.98 23.80 19.28
CA TYR A 411 16.91 22.42 18.79
C TYR A 411 15.46 22.09 18.44
N VAL A 412 15.26 21.42 17.30
CA VAL A 412 13.94 20.91 16.92
C VAL A 412 13.77 19.53 17.51
N VAL A 413 12.73 19.35 18.31
CA VAL A 413 12.34 18.07 18.89
C VAL A 413 10.97 17.65 18.37
N LYS A 414 10.83 16.37 18.04
CA LYS A 414 9.58 15.76 17.57
C LYS A 414 8.93 15.02 18.72
N VAL A 415 7.71 15.41 19.06
CA VAL A 415 6.91 14.80 20.12
C VAL A 415 5.72 14.10 19.50
N LYS A 416 5.52 12.83 19.86
CA LYS A 416 4.35 12.06 19.42
C LYS A 416 3.32 12.03 20.54
N THR A 417 2.09 12.45 20.24
CA THR A 417 0.96 12.39 21.18
C THR A 417 0.32 11.01 21.18
N ASP A 418 -0.29 10.63 22.31
CA ASP A 418 -0.97 9.34 22.45
C ASP A 418 -2.36 9.34 21.78
N ALA A 419 -2.93 10.51 21.50
CA ALA A 419 -4.22 10.68 20.84
C ALA A 419 -4.24 11.95 19.97
N ALA A 420 -5.07 11.97 18.92
CA ALA A 420 -5.26 13.13 18.03
C ALA A 420 -6.41 14.09 18.40
N HIS A 421 -7.12 13.83 19.51
CA HIS A 421 -8.31 14.60 19.89
C HIS A 421 -8.21 15.12 21.32
N LEU A 422 -8.60 16.37 21.53
CA LEU A 422 -8.63 16.99 22.85
C LEU A 422 -9.99 16.78 23.53
N SER A 423 -9.99 16.25 24.76
CA SER A 423 -11.18 16.00 25.61
C SER A 423 -12.22 15.01 25.05
N GLU A 424 -13.22 14.63 25.87
CA GLU A 424 -14.31 13.71 25.48
C GLU A 424 -15.19 14.23 24.33
N LYS A 425 -15.19 15.55 24.09
CA LYS A 425 -15.93 16.19 22.99
C LYS A 425 -15.23 16.12 21.62
N LYS A 426 -14.10 15.39 21.51
CA LYS A 426 -13.36 15.15 20.26
C LYS A 426 -13.11 16.42 19.43
N LEU A 427 -12.53 17.44 20.05
CA LEU A 427 -12.16 18.65 19.31
C LEU A 427 -11.05 18.32 18.29
N PRO A 428 -11.24 18.65 16.99
CA PRO A 428 -10.26 18.35 15.96
C PRO A 428 -9.03 19.26 16.11
N ILE A 429 -7.85 18.68 15.89
CA ILE A 429 -6.57 19.39 15.88
C ILE A 429 -6.03 19.32 14.45
N ILE A 430 -5.86 20.48 13.83
CA ILE A 430 -5.46 20.58 12.42
C ILE A 430 -3.95 20.82 12.33
N PRO A 431 -3.22 20.17 11.39
CA PRO A 431 -1.84 20.51 11.10
C PRO A 431 -1.67 22.00 10.84
N GLY A 432 -0.73 22.64 11.53
CA GLY A 432 -0.56 24.08 11.49
C GLY A 432 -0.78 24.79 12.83
N MET A 433 -1.54 24.18 13.75
CA MET A 433 -1.78 24.75 15.07
C MET A 433 -0.48 24.88 15.88
N VAL A 434 -0.41 25.93 16.72
CA VAL A 434 0.70 26.16 17.66
C VAL A 434 0.39 25.45 18.98
N ALA A 435 1.39 24.82 19.56
CA ALA A 435 1.30 24.11 20.83
C ALA A 435 2.52 24.43 21.71
N GLU A 436 2.28 24.59 23.00
CA GLU A 436 3.33 24.57 24.02
C GLU A 436 3.59 23.13 24.44
N VAL A 437 4.87 22.77 24.52
CA VAL A 437 5.34 21.43 24.79
C VAL A 437 6.18 21.46 26.06
N ASP A 438 5.70 20.77 27.09
CA ASP A 438 6.30 20.64 28.40
C ASP A 438 6.94 19.25 28.51
N ILE A 439 8.26 19.16 28.37
CA ILE A 439 9.01 17.90 28.44
C ILE A 439 9.53 17.69 29.85
N ILE A 440 9.15 16.59 30.50
CA ILE A 440 9.59 16.28 31.86
C ILE A 440 11.01 15.71 31.81
N THR A 441 11.98 16.49 32.28
CA THR A 441 13.43 16.16 32.23
C THR A 441 13.93 15.49 33.50
N GLY A 442 13.20 15.62 34.62
CA GLY A 442 13.52 14.92 35.86
C GLY A 442 12.57 15.29 36.99
N HIS A 443 12.79 14.69 38.17
CA HIS A 443 12.06 15.02 39.38
C HIS A 443 13.04 15.53 40.44
N LYS A 444 12.69 16.62 41.11
CA LYS A 444 13.48 17.19 42.23
C LYS A 444 12.64 17.26 43.47
N SER A 445 13.24 17.00 44.64
CA SER A 445 12.52 17.21 45.89
C SER A 445 12.28 18.69 46.15
N VAL A 446 11.19 19.03 46.84
CA VAL A 446 10.89 20.41 47.26
C VAL A 446 12.06 21.01 48.05
N LEU A 447 12.74 20.18 48.86
CA LEU A 447 13.90 20.60 49.65
C LEU A 447 15.06 21.03 48.74
N ASN A 448 15.34 20.26 47.69
CA ASN A 448 16.40 20.58 46.74
C ASN A 448 16.07 21.84 45.91
N TYR A 449 14.79 22.04 45.56
CA TYR A 449 14.35 23.25 44.88
C TYR A 449 14.56 24.51 45.75
N LEU A 450 14.16 24.47 47.02
CA LEU A 450 14.32 25.59 47.97
C LEU A 450 15.79 25.88 48.31
N LEU A 451 16.64 24.86 48.39
CA LEU A 451 18.07 25.01 48.69
C LEU A 451 18.92 25.40 47.46
N LYS A 452 18.40 25.29 46.23
CA LYS A 452 19.13 25.60 44.98
C LYS A 452 19.77 27.00 44.96
N PRO A 453 19.13 28.10 45.41
CA PRO A 453 19.74 29.42 45.44
C PRO A 453 20.91 29.51 46.41
N VAL A 454 20.78 28.88 47.59
CA VAL A 454 21.82 28.84 48.64
C VAL A 454 23.02 28.02 48.17
N LEU A 455 22.76 26.87 47.54
CA LEU A 455 23.79 26.00 46.98
C LEU A 455 24.52 26.66 45.79
N ARG A 456 23.80 27.39 44.93
CA ARG A 456 24.40 28.19 43.85
C ARG A 456 25.29 29.30 44.38
N ALA A 457 24.83 30.06 45.37
CA ALA A 457 25.60 31.15 45.97
C ALA A 457 26.89 30.65 46.62
N LYS A 458 26.83 29.52 47.36
CA LYS A 458 28.02 28.87 47.94
C LYS A 458 29.00 28.39 46.85
N ALA A 459 28.50 27.80 45.77
CA ALA A 459 29.34 27.30 44.68
C ALA A 459 29.99 28.44 43.88
N GLN A 460 29.27 29.54 43.60
CA GLN A 460 29.82 30.71 42.90
C GLN A 460 30.77 31.54 43.77
N ALA A 461 30.55 31.61 45.09
CA ALA A 461 31.43 32.33 46.01
C ALA A 461 32.78 31.62 46.26
N LEU A 462 32.89 30.34 45.94
CA LEU A 462 34.11 29.53 46.09
C LEU A 462 34.77 29.19 44.74
N SER A 463 34.37 29.84 43.65
CA SER A 463 34.98 29.69 42.34
C SER A 463 35.41 31.05 41.79
N GLU A 464 36.71 31.23 41.60
CA GLU A 464 37.27 32.32 40.79
C GLU A 464 37.43 31.84 39.34
N ARG A 465 37.41 32.77 38.38
CA ARG A 465 37.31 32.48 36.95
C ARG A 465 38.66 32.16 36.31
#